data_AF-A0A9X6WR79-F1
#
_entry.id   AF-A0A9X6WR79-F1
#
_cell.length_a   1.000
_cell.length_b   1.000
_cell.length_c   1.000
_cell.angle_alpha   90.00
_cell.angle_beta   90.00
_cell.angle_gamma   90.00
#
_symmetry.space_group_name_H-M   'P 1'
#
loop_
_entity.id
_entity.type
_entity.pdbx_description
1 polymer ?
#
loop_
_entity_poly.entity_id
_entity_poly.type
_entity_poly.pdbx_seq_one_letter_code
_entity_poly.pdbx_strand_id
1 'polypeptide(L)'
;MNEREFWELINQSVTMEKNQYNWLTNQLAEKKVIEIVAFHEICSKIQSKLINNTELLGVLQTRVDFISDDGYCYFCEWLISKGEEVIKSVLKDPNNLIHLLPEKTRFPPSNEGFTYVTSEAYEKKRQNVLDDIDTSEDENKFVLLMTDDFYEAIQKVTQV
;
A
#
# COMPACT_ATOMS: atom_id res chain seq x y z
N MET A 1 11.19 -3.37 -6.77
CA MET A 1 10.24 -3.90 -7.77
C MET A 1 9.83 -2.81 -8.74
N ASN A 2 9.38 -3.18 -9.94
CA ASN A 2 8.82 -2.28 -10.94
C ASN A 2 7.28 -2.30 -10.92
N GLU A 3 6.64 -1.45 -11.74
CA GLU A 3 5.18 -1.30 -11.79
C GLU A 3 4.45 -2.58 -12.25
N ARG A 4 5.04 -3.36 -13.16
CA ARG A 4 4.47 -4.64 -13.58
C ARG A 4 4.42 -5.64 -12.42
N GLU A 5 5.52 -5.78 -11.70
CA GLU A 5 5.60 -6.66 -10.51
C GLU A 5 4.64 -6.22 -9.40
N PHE A 6 4.51 -4.91 -9.19
CA PHE A 6 3.52 -4.34 -8.26
C PHE A 6 2.10 -4.79 -8.62
N TRP A 7 1.68 -4.62 -9.87
CA TRP A 7 0.34 -5.00 -10.30
C TRP A 7 0.13 -6.51 -10.32
N GLU A 8 1.15 -7.30 -10.65
CA GLU A 8 1.10 -8.76 -10.52
C GLU A 8 0.80 -9.19 -9.08
N LEU A 9 1.45 -8.57 -8.08
CA LEU A 9 1.18 -8.84 -6.67
C LEU A 9 -0.23 -8.40 -6.24
N ILE A 10 -0.65 -7.18 -6.60
CA ILE A 10 -2.00 -6.70 -6.27
C ILE A 10 -3.06 -7.63 -6.89
N ASN A 11 -2.96 -7.93 -8.19
CA ASN A 11 -3.96 -8.73 -8.89
C ASN A 11 -4.03 -10.16 -8.33
N GLN A 12 -2.90 -10.76 -7.95
CA GLN A 12 -2.91 -12.03 -7.22
C GLN A 12 -3.57 -11.91 -5.85
N SER A 13 -3.28 -10.84 -5.11
CA SER A 13 -3.86 -10.61 -3.78
C SER A 13 -5.39 -10.50 -3.80
N VAL A 14 -5.97 -9.94 -4.87
CA VAL A 14 -7.44 -9.84 -5.05
C VAL A 14 -8.10 -11.22 -5.00
N THR A 15 -7.43 -12.26 -5.48
CA THR A 15 -7.96 -13.64 -5.48
C THR A 15 -7.98 -14.31 -4.10
N MET A 16 -7.33 -13.69 -3.10
CA MET A 16 -7.24 -14.22 -1.73
C MET A 16 -8.39 -13.74 -0.83
N GLU A 17 -9.33 -12.96 -1.38
CA GLU A 17 -10.54 -12.45 -0.72
C GLU A 17 -10.25 -11.84 0.68
N LYS A 18 -10.78 -12.44 1.75
CA LYS A 18 -10.64 -11.95 3.13
C LYS A 18 -9.20 -11.96 3.64
N ASN A 19 -8.32 -12.75 3.02
CA ASN A 19 -6.92 -12.86 3.38
C ASN A 19 -6.00 -12.00 2.51
N GLN A 20 -6.54 -11.15 1.64
CA GLN A 20 -5.79 -10.34 0.69
C GLN A 20 -4.57 -9.64 1.31
N TYR A 21 -4.75 -8.88 2.38
CA TYR A 21 -3.67 -8.07 2.95
C TYR A 21 -2.67 -8.91 3.71
N ASN A 22 -3.11 -9.87 4.51
CA ASN A 22 -2.21 -10.82 5.16
C ASN A 22 -1.35 -11.57 4.14
N TRP A 23 -1.95 -12.01 3.04
CA TRP A 23 -1.22 -12.65 1.95
C TRP A 23 -0.20 -11.69 1.33
N LEU A 24 -0.61 -10.46 1.00
CA LEU A 24 0.25 -9.45 0.38
C LEU A 24 1.42 -9.05 1.30
N THR A 25 1.15 -8.83 2.59
CA THR A 25 2.15 -8.60 3.65
C THR A 25 3.16 -9.73 3.69
N ASN A 26 2.69 -10.99 3.68
CA ASN A 26 3.58 -12.15 3.66
C ASN A 26 4.42 -12.21 2.38
N GLN A 27 3.82 -11.97 1.21
CA GLN A 27 4.56 -11.97 -0.06
C GLN A 27 5.64 -10.88 -0.10
N LEU A 28 5.34 -9.70 0.44
CA LEU A 28 6.27 -8.58 0.49
C LEU A 28 7.40 -8.83 1.50
N ALA A 29 7.14 -9.47 2.64
CA ALA A 29 8.18 -9.78 3.63
C ALA A 29 9.28 -10.70 3.07
N GLU A 30 8.95 -11.55 2.10
CA GLU A 30 9.90 -12.41 1.39
C GLU A 30 10.71 -11.68 0.30
N LYS A 31 10.37 -10.42 -0.04
CA LYS A 31 11.10 -9.61 -1.01
C LYS A 31 12.30 -8.91 -0.37
N LYS A 32 13.18 -8.36 -1.20
CA LYS A 32 14.25 -7.47 -0.70
C LYS A 32 13.64 -6.20 -0.10
N VAL A 33 14.32 -5.59 0.87
CA VAL A 33 13.90 -4.34 1.52
C VAL A 33 13.62 -3.24 0.48
N ILE A 34 14.50 -3.09 -0.52
CA ILE A 34 14.31 -2.09 -1.57
C ILE A 34 13.07 -2.35 -2.44
N GLU A 35 12.62 -3.60 -2.54
CA GLU A 35 11.39 -3.94 -3.24
C GLU A 35 10.16 -3.58 -2.42
N ILE A 36 10.18 -3.79 -1.10
CA ILE A 36 9.13 -3.35 -0.18
C ILE A 36 8.98 -1.81 -0.27
N VAL A 37 10.09 -1.07 -0.24
CA VAL A 37 10.08 0.39 -0.42
C VAL A 37 9.51 0.79 -1.79
N ALA A 38 9.97 0.14 -2.86
CA ALA A 38 9.46 0.42 -4.20
C ALA A 38 7.95 0.12 -4.35
N PHE A 39 7.43 -0.92 -3.69
CA PHE A 39 5.98 -1.19 -3.64
C PHE A 39 5.22 0.01 -3.07
N HIS A 40 5.67 0.53 -1.93
CA HIS A 40 5.08 1.72 -1.31
C HIS A 40 5.17 2.93 -2.22
N GLU A 41 6.33 3.22 -2.82
CA GLU A 41 6.47 4.36 -3.71
C GLU A 41 5.52 4.31 -4.92
N ILE A 42 5.35 3.13 -5.53
CA ILE A 42 4.42 2.93 -6.64
C ILE A 42 2.99 3.17 -6.17
N CYS A 43 2.61 2.58 -5.02
CA CYS A 43 1.29 2.78 -4.43
C CYS A 43 1.00 4.26 -4.15
N SER A 44 1.92 4.96 -3.49
CA SER A 44 1.81 6.39 -3.16
C SER A 44 1.71 7.28 -4.40
N LYS A 45 2.41 6.92 -5.49
CA LYS A 45 2.27 7.61 -6.79
C LYS A 45 0.89 7.42 -7.41
N ILE A 46 0.31 6.22 -7.34
CA ILE A 46 -1.04 5.94 -7.84
C ILE A 46 -2.08 6.65 -6.96
N GLN A 47 -1.96 6.56 -5.64
CA GLN A 47 -2.84 7.23 -4.69
C GLN A 47 -2.85 8.74 -4.91
N SER A 48 -1.67 9.35 -5.10
CA SER A 48 -1.56 10.78 -5.43
C SER A 48 -2.30 11.15 -6.72
N LYS A 49 -2.28 10.29 -7.74
CA LYS A 49 -3.06 10.51 -8.98
C LYS A 49 -4.57 10.46 -8.73
N LEU A 50 -5.03 9.54 -7.87
CA LEU A 50 -6.45 9.42 -7.51
C LEU A 50 -6.92 10.61 -6.65
N ILE A 51 -6.14 10.98 -5.64
CA ILE A 51 -6.46 12.10 -4.74
C ILE A 51 -6.60 13.41 -5.54
N ASN A 52 -5.67 13.65 -6.47
CA ASN A 52 -5.69 14.86 -7.30
C ASN A 52 -6.74 14.81 -8.44
N ASN A 53 -7.48 13.72 -8.60
CA ASN A 53 -8.55 13.62 -9.58
C ASN A 53 -9.88 14.13 -8.97
N THR A 54 -10.20 15.39 -9.27
CA THR A 54 -11.42 16.04 -8.75
C THR A 54 -12.71 15.46 -9.33
N GLU A 55 -12.68 14.94 -10.55
CA GLU A 55 -13.84 14.27 -11.16
C GLU A 55 -14.18 12.97 -10.43
N LEU A 56 -13.15 12.19 -10.05
CA LEU A 56 -13.30 11.00 -9.23
C LEU A 56 -13.96 11.29 -7.89
N LEU A 57 -13.48 12.32 -7.18
CA LEU A 57 -14.10 12.77 -5.94
C LEU A 57 -15.56 13.19 -6.15
N GLY A 58 -15.85 13.91 -7.24
CA GLY A 58 -17.21 14.32 -7.60
C GLY A 58 -18.15 13.13 -7.81
N VAL A 59 -17.70 12.09 -8.52
CA VAL A 59 -18.49 10.86 -8.70
C VAL A 59 -18.72 10.16 -7.36
N LEU A 60 -17.69 10.03 -6.52
CA LEU A 60 -17.80 9.43 -5.20
C LEU A 60 -18.80 10.16 -4.31
N GLN A 61 -18.80 11.49 -4.31
CA GLN A 61 -19.77 12.31 -3.57
C GLN A 61 -21.24 12.06 -3.97
N THR A 62 -21.51 11.57 -5.18
CA THR A 62 -22.86 11.13 -5.56
C THR A 62 -23.25 9.78 -4.95
N ARG A 63 -22.26 8.98 -4.52
CA ARG A 63 -22.42 7.62 -3.99
C ARG A 63 -22.35 7.56 -2.46
N VAL A 64 -21.96 8.63 -1.79
CA VAL A 64 -21.84 8.67 -0.32
C VAL A 64 -22.55 9.88 0.29
N ASP A 65 -23.00 9.77 1.55
CA ASP A 65 -23.57 10.91 2.27
C ASP A 65 -22.50 11.83 2.87
N PHE A 66 -21.37 11.26 3.30
CA PHE A 66 -20.26 12.00 3.91
C PHE A 66 -18.92 11.39 3.54
N ILE A 67 -17.93 12.26 3.32
CA ILE A 67 -16.53 11.89 3.14
C ILE A 67 -15.63 12.95 3.79
N SER A 68 -14.70 12.52 4.64
CA SER A 68 -13.60 13.36 5.14
C SER A 68 -12.38 13.23 4.24
N ASP A 69 -11.40 14.13 4.41
CA ASP A 69 -10.14 14.05 3.67
C ASP A 69 -9.41 12.72 3.93
N ASP A 70 -9.27 12.32 5.20
CA ASP A 70 -8.70 11.01 5.56
C ASP A 70 -9.51 9.83 5.00
N GLY A 71 -10.84 9.94 5.03
CA GLY A 71 -11.75 8.94 4.45
C GLY A 71 -11.56 8.80 2.94
N TYR A 72 -11.23 9.88 2.25
CA TYR A 72 -10.90 9.83 0.83
C TYR A 72 -9.54 9.17 0.57
N CYS A 73 -8.53 9.43 1.40
CA CYS A 73 -7.23 8.76 1.32
C CYS A 73 -7.37 7.24 1.45
N TYR A 74 -8.13 6.76 2.45
CA TYR A 74 -8.39 5.33 2.65
C TYR A 74 -9.24 4.73 1.53
N PHE A 75 -10.16 5.50 0.94
CA PHE A 75 -10.91 5.06 -0.22
C PHE A 75 -10.02 4.87 -1.45
N CYS A 76 -9.07 5.78 -1.71
CA CYS A 76 -8.12 5.63 -2.81
C CYS A 76 -7.26 4.37 -2.65
N GLU A 77 -6.80 4.09 -1.43
CA GLU A 77 -6.10 2.84 -1.08
C GLU A 77 -6.96 1.60 -1.28
N TRP A 78 -8.21 1.64 -0.83
CA TRP A 78 -9.19 0.59 -1.09
C TRP A 78 -9.36 0.35 -2.60
N LEU A 79 -9.42 1.41 -3.40
CA LEU A 79 -9.58 1.30 -4.85
C LEU A 79 -8.35 0.65 -5.50
N ILE A 80 -7.13 0.99 -5.05
CA ILE A 80 -5.89 0.36 -5.52
C ILE A 80 -5.91 -1.14 -5.21
N SER A 81 -6.40 -1.52 -4.03
CA SER A 81 -6.54 -2.92 -3.64
C SER A 81 -7.50 -3.74 -4.52
N LYS A 82 -8.28 -3.11 -5.40
CA LYS A 82 -9.17 -3.80 -6.37
C LYS A 82 -8.48 -4.24 -7.65
N GLY A 83 -7.21 -3.89 -7.84
CA GLY A 83 -6.42 -4.36 -8.98
C GLY A 83 -6.26 -3.35 -10.09
N GLU A 84 -5.34 -3.69 -10.99
CA GLU A 84 -4.84 -2.81 -12.04
C GLU A 84 -5.93 -2.36 -13.00
N GLU A 85 -6.76 -3.30 -13.46
CA GLU A 85 -7.80 -3.00 -14.45
C GLU A 85 -8.91 -2.11 -13.88
N VAL A 86 -9.21 -2.25 -12.58
CA VAL A 86 -10.14 -1.35 -11.89
C VAL A 86 -9.58 0.07 -11.86
N ILE A 87 -8.30 0.22 -11.49
CA ILE A 87 -7.64 1.51 -11.44
C ILE A 87 -7.55 2.16 -12.83
N LYS A 88 -7.13 1.41 -13.85
CA LYS A 88 -7.09 1.91 -15.23
C LYS A 88 -8.48 2.33 -15.72
N SER A 89 -9.51 1.54 -15.41
CA SER A 89 -10.89 1.83 -15.80
C SER A 89 -11.40 3.13 -15.16
N VAL A 90 -11.18 3.31 -13.86
CA VAL A 90 -11.63 4.51 -13.13
C VAL A 90 -10.81 5.75 -13.51
N LEU A 91 -9.50 5.62 -13.72
CA LEU A 91 -8.67 6.74 -14.18
C LEU A 91 -9.00 7.16 -15.62
N LYS A 92 -9.47 6.23 -16.46
CA LYS A 92 -9.89 6.53 -17.84
C LYS A 92 -11.26 7.20 -17.88
N ASP A 93 -12.20 6.75 -17.05
CA ASP A 93 -13.53 7.35 -16.91
C ASP A 93 -14.01 7.18 -15.45
N PRO A 94 -14.02 8.26 -14.66
CA PRO A 94 -14.44 8.23 -13.25
C PRO A 94 -15.86 7.68 -13.03
N ASN A 95 -16.75 7.73 -14.03
CA ASN A 95 -18.10 7.18 -13.90
C ASN A 95 -18.09 5.66 -13.73
N ASN A 96 -17.03 4.97 -14.15
CA ASN A 96 -16.87 3.53 -13.92
C ASN A 96 -16.90 3.18 -12.42
N LEU A 97 -16.63 4.15 -11.53
CA LEU A 97 -16.78 3.98 -10.08
C LEU A 97 -18.21 3.57 -9.68
N ILE A 98 -19.24 4.00 -10.42
CA ILE A 98 -20.64 3.66 -10.12
C ILE A 98 -20.88 2.16 -10.18
N HIS A 99 -20.15 1.42 -11.02
CA HIS A 99 -20.25 -0.04 -11.08
C HIS A 99 -19.70 -0.74 -9.83
N LEU A 100 -18.72 -0.11 -9.16
CA LEU A 100 -18.16 -0.60 -7.90
C LEU A 100 -19.01 -0.20 -6.68
N LEU A 101 -19.75 0.91 -6.80
CA LEU A 101 -20.60 1.49 -5.76
C LEU A 101 -22.05 1.61 -6.27
N PRO A 102 -22.75 0.48 -6.48
CA PRO A 102 -24.08 0.48 -7.09
C PRO A 102 -25.13 1.17 -6.20
N GLU A 103 -24.95 1.14 -4.89
CA GLU A 103 -25.86 1.73 -3.91
C GLU A 103 -25.23 2.93 -3.21
N LYS A 104 -26.06 3.91 -2.85
CA LYS A 104 -25.61 5.04 -2.03
C LYS A 104 -25.40 4.56 -0.60
N THR A 105 -24.25 4.88 -0.02
CA THR A 105 -23.87 4.49 1.33
C THR A 105 -23.62 5.72 2.20
N ARG A 106 -23.56 5.56 3.52
CA ARG A 106 -23.28 6.70 4.42
C ARG A 106 -21.84 7.21 4.27
N PHE A 107 -20.89 6.29 4.11
CA PHE A 107 -19.46 6.54 4.05
C PHE A 107 -18.84 5.75 2.89
N PRO A 108 -17.73 6.22 2.28
CA PRO A 108 -17.03 5.45 1.28
C PRO A 108 -16.53 4.12 1.85
N PRO A 109 -16.38 3.07 1.03
CA PRO A 109 -15.63 1.90 1.46
C PRO A 109 -14.22 2.32 1.86
N SER A 110 -13.82 1.92 3.05
CA SER A 110 -12.44 2.02 3.52
C SER A 110 -11.93 0.62 3.79
N ASN A 111 -10.64 0.41 3.61
CA ASN A 111 -9.98 -0.77 4.14
C ASN A 111 -8.60 -0.41 4.65
N GLU A 112 -8.57 0.00 5.92
CA GLU A 112 -7.34 0.38 6.63
C GLU A 112 -6.29 -0.74 6.60
N GLY A 113 -6.70 -2.00 6.44
CA GLY A 113 -5.75 -3.11 6.32
C GLY A 113 -4.78 -2.95 5.14
N PHE A 114 -5.19 -2.32 4.03
CA PHE A 114 -4.28 -2.08 2.91
C PHE A 114 -3.23 -1.02 3.23
N THR A 115 -3.60 0.02 3.99
CA THR A 115 -2.72 1.13 4.40
C THR A 115 -1.44 0.62 5.08
N TYR A 116 -1.58 -0.45 5.88
CA TYR A 116 -0.49 -0.97 6.70
C TYR A 116 0.33 -2.09 6.06
N VAL A 117 -0.07 -2.60 4.89
CA VAL A 117 0.58 -3.76 4.24
C VAL A 117 2.10 -3.59 4.13
N THR A 118 2.57 -2.43 3.67
CA THR A 118 4.01 -2.20 3.49
C THR A 118 4.74 -2.14 4.83
N SER A 119 4.21 -1.38 5.81
CA SER A 119 4.84 -1.27 7.13
C SER A 119 4.85 -2.61 7.86
N GLU A 120 3.76 -3.37 7.78
CA GLU A 120 3.69 -4.72 8.37
C GLU A 120 4.65 -5.69 7.69
N ALA A 121 4.81 -5.60 6.37
CA ALA A 121 5.76 -6.44 5.64
C ALA A 121 7.20 -6.12 6.05
N TYR A 122 7.52 -4.84 6.21
CA TYR A 122 8.82 -4.38 6.70
C TYR A 122 9.10 -4.89 8.11
N GLU A 123 8.17 -4.69 9.05
CA GLU A 123 8.30 -5.17 10.43
C GLU A 123 8.40 -6.68 10.51
N LYS A 124 7.60 -7.40 9.71
CA LYS A 124 7.67 -8.85 9.63
C LYS A 124 9.02 -9.33 9.12
N LYS A 125 9.54 -8.72 8.05
CA LYS A 125 10.88 -9.06 7.52
C LYS A 125 11.96 -8.79 8.56
N ARG A 126 11.89 -7.64 9.25
CA ARG A 126 12.79 -7.28 10.35
C ARG A 126 12.76 -8.36 11.44
N GLN A 127 11.57 -8.76 11.89
CA GLN A 127 11.43 -9.79 12.91
C GLN A 127 11.99 -11.14 12.44
N ASN A 128 11.72 -11.55 11.20
CA ASN A 128 12.28 -12.77 10.63
C ASN A 128 13.81 -12.75 10.56
N VAL A 129 14.43 -11.59 10.33
CA VAL A 129 15.90 -11.44 10.38
C VAL A 129 16.42 -11.57 11.80
N LEU A 130 15.74 -10.95 12.79
CA LEU A 130 16.13 -11.04 14.20
C LEU A 130 15.98 -12.45 14.78
N ASP A 131 14.99 -13.21 14.30
CA ASP A 131 14.72 -14.58 14.72
C ASP A 131 15.51 -15.64 13.92
N ASP A 132 16.47 -15.23 13.09
CA ASP A 132 17.26 -16.09 12.20
C ASP A 132 16.40 -16.96 11.24
N ILE A 133 15.17 -16.52 10.94
CA ILE A 133 14.24 -17.18 9.99
C ILE A 133 14.56 -16.77 8.55
N ASP A 134 14.84 -15.48 8.33
CA ASP A 134 15.16 -14.95 7.00
C ASP A 134 16.67 -15.05 6.70
N THR A 135 17.06 -16.10 5.99
CA THR A 135 18.43 -16.35 5.53
C THR A 135 18.73 -15.81 4.12
N SER A 136 17.81 -15.03 3.52
CA SER A 136 17.99 -14.52 2.15
C SER A 136 19.19 -13.57 2.02
N GLU A 137 19.82 -13.52 0.84
CA GLU A 137 20.82 -12.51 0.54
C GLU A 137 20.13 -11.19 0.13
N ASP A 138 20.14 -10.22 1.03
CA ASP A 138 19.64 -8.87 0.77
C ASP A 138 20.61 -7.85 1.37
N GLU A 139 21.26 -7.11 0.47
CA GLU A 139 22.27 -6.12 0.77
C GLU A 139 21.78 -4.98 1.68
N ASN A 140 20.47 -4.79 1.80
CA ASN A 140 19.86 -3.74 2.63
C ASN A 140 19.32 -4.26 3.97
N LYS A 141 19.57 -5.53 4.34
CA LYS A 141 19.12 -6.10 5.63
C LYS A 141 19.62 -5.31 6.84
N PHE A 142 20.80 -4.70 6.75
CA PHE A 142 21.32 -3.87 7.83
C PHE A 142 20.38 -2.69 8.17
N VAL A 143 19.62 -2.18 7.19
CA VAL A 143 18.66 -1.09 7.40
C VAL A 143 17.53 -1.53 8.34
N LEU A 144 17.09 -2.79 8.27
CA LEU A 144 16.08 -3.36 9.17
C LEU A 144 16.55 -3.36 10.64
N LEU A 145 17.86 -3.40 10.84
CA LEU A 145 18.49 -3.47 12.15
C LEU A 145 18.95 -2.11 12.67
N MET A 146 18.82 -1.04 11.88
CA MET A 146 19.12 0.31 12.34
C MET A 146 18.05 0.74 13.34
N THR A 147 18.42 0.81 14.61
CA THR A 147 17.59 1.36 15.68
C THR A 147 17.86 2.85 15.85
N ASP A 148 16.95 3.54 16.53
CA ASP A 148 17.15 4.94 16.95
C ASP A 148 18.45 5.09 17.76
N ASP A 149 18.79 4.12 18.61
CA ASP A 149 20.06 4.08 19.35
C ASP A 149 21.29 4.04 18.44
N PHE A 150 21.21 3.34 17.29
CA PHE A 150 22.29 3.27 16.31
C PHE A 150 22.44 4.58 15.55
N TYR A 151 21.33 5.25 15.20
CA TYR A 151 21.36 6.59 14.62
C TYR A 151 21.92 7.63 15.60
N GLU A 152 21.54 7.59 16.87
CA GLU A 152 22.11 8.44 17.92
C GLU A 152 23.61 8.18 18.10
N ALA A 153 24.04 6.92 18.06
CA ALA A 153 25.45 6.55 18.15
C ALA A 153 26.26 7.05 16.95
N ILE A 154 25.76 6.90 15.72
CA ILE A 154 26.41 7.45 14.51
C ILE A 154 26.54 8.96 14.63
N GLN A 155 25.46 9.68 14.98
CA GLN A 155 25.50 11.15 15.12
C GLN A 155 26.56 11.60 16.13
N LYS A 156 26.66 10.92 17.29
CA LYS A 156 27.68 11.21 18.31
C LYS A 156 29.11 10.97 17.81
N VAL A 157 29.34 9.97 16.96
CA VAL A 157 30.67 9.66 16.41
C VAL A 157 31.06 10.60 15.27
N THR A 158 30.11 11.04 14.43
CA THR A 158 30.37 11.99 13.32
C THR A 158 30.50 13.46 13.71
N GLN A 159 30.26 13.81 14.99
CA GLN A 159 30.45 15.17 15.52
C GLN A 159 31.85 15.41 16.12
N VAL A 160 32.79 14.47 15.93
CA VAL A 160 34.19 14.54 16.42
C VAL A 160 35.15 14.87 15.29
#